data_AF-A0A9J7ADV2-F1
#
_entry.id   AF-A0A9J7ADV2-F1
#
_cell.length_a   1.000
_cell.length_b   1.000
_cell.length_c   1.000
_cell.angle_alpha   90.00
_cell.angle_beta   90.00
_cell.angle_gamma   90.00
#
_symmetry.space_group_name_H-M   'P 1'
#
loop_
_entity.id
_entity.type
_entity.pdbx_description
1 polymer ?
#
loop_
_entity_poly.entity_id
_entity_poly.type
_entity_poly.pdbx_seq_one_letter_code
_entity_poly.pdbx_strand_id
1 'polypeptide(L)'
;MRLIEQYGDISRAEYVAEKLRRRGILTHISSKRSFNLSRMTTGALNVGLWTVLDFQYDDACAVLRNSKHEVTSGLNEEEITQLEFKTQELSTRFFNKILIKLGVLIVTFLCVLLYCML
;
A
#
# COMPACT_ATOMS: atom_id res chain seq x y z
N MET A 1 -0.08 -0.62 -9.34
CA MET A 1 -0.80 -1.10 -8.15
C MET A 1 -2.29 -0.86 -8.32
N ARG A 2 -3.14 -1.85 -8.05
CA ARG A 2 -4.61 -1.74 -8.18
C ARG A 2 -5.31 -2.25 -6.92
N LEU A 3 -6.38 -1.56 -6.51
CA LEU A 3 -7.15 -1.94 -5.31
C LEU A 3 -7.97 -3.20 -5.60
N ILE A 4 -7.72 -4.26 -4.83
CA ILE A 4 -8.46 -5.51 -4.91
C ILE A 4 -9.77 -5.37 -4.13
N GLU A 5 -9.66 -5.08 -2.83
CA GLU A 5 -10.81 -5.03 -1.91
C GLU A 5 -10.47 -4.21 -0.66
N GLN A 6 -11.50 -3.72 0.03
CA GLN A 6 -11.37 -3.03 1.31
C GLN A 6 -11.96 -3.88 2.44
N TYR A 7 -11.26 -3.89 3.57
CA TYR A 7 -11.66 -4.61 4.77
C TYR A 7 -11.86 -3.62 5.91
N GLY A 8 -12.84 -3.88 6.77
CA GLY A 8 -13.06 -3.13 8.01
C GLY A 8 -12.09 -3.50 9.14
N ASP A 9 -11.21 -4.47 8.89
CA ASP A 9 -10.31 -5.08 9.87
C ASP A 9 -8.99 -5.47 9.20
N ILE A 10 -7.87 -5.25 9.90
CA ILE A 10 -6.52 -5.54 9.39
C ILE A 10 -6.22 -7.04 9.33
N SER A 11 -6.64 -7.83 10.31
CA SER A 11 -6.41 -9.27 10.36
C SER A 11 -7.10 -9.97 9.19
N ARG A 12 -8.27 -9.49 8.76
CA ARG A 12 -8.92 -10.01 7.56
C ARG A 12 -8.15 -9.69 6.29
N ALA A 13 -7.61 -8.48 6.18
CA ALA A 13 -6.76 -8.11 5.04
C ALA A 13 -5.45 -8.93 5.01
N GLU A 14 -4.83 -9.15 6.17
CA GLU A 14 -3.62 -9.98 6.32
C GLU A 14 -3.87 -11.44 5.94
N TYR A 15 -4.98 -12.02 6.40
CA TYR A 15 -5.37 -13.38 6.03
C TYR A 15 -5.52 -13.53 4.50
N VAL A 16 -6.16 -12.56 3.85
CA VAL A 16 -6.35 -12.59 2.40
C VAL A 16 -5.05 -12.34 1.65
N ALA A 17 -4.21 -11.43 2.13
CA ALA A 17 -2.88 -11.18 1.58
C ALA A 17 -2.02 -12.44 1.61
N GLU A 18 -2.01 -13.15 2.74
CA GLU A 18 -1.28 -14.41 2.91
C GLU A 18 -1.81 -15.52 1.98
N LYS A 19 -3.13 -15.61 1.83
CA LYS A 19 -3.76 -16.55 0.88
C LYS A 19 -3.32 -16.27 -0.56
N LEU A 20 -3.22 -15.00 -0.96
CA LEU A 20 -2.78 -14.58 -2.29
C LEU A 20 -1.27 -14.79 -2.48
N ARG A 21 -0.47 -14.49 -1.45
CA ARG A 21 0.99 -14.75 -1.43
C ARG A 21 1.31 -16.21 -1.73
N ARG A 22 0.62 -17.14 -1.05
CA ARG A 22 0.77 -18.60 -1.27
C ARG A 22 0.42 -19.05 -2.69
N ARG A 23 -0.25 -18.20 -3.47
CA ARG A 23 -0.57 -18.44 -4.88
C ARG A 23 0.32 -17.64 -5.84
N GLY A 24 1.41 -17.06 -5.34
CA GLY A 24 2.36 -16.30 -6.15
C GLY A 24 1.96 -14.85 -6.41
N ILE A 25 0.93 -14.33 -5.72
CA ILE A 25 0.39 -12.99 -5.98
C ILE A 25 0.92 -12.01 -4.94
N LEU A 26 1.64 -10.99 -5.41
CA LEU A 26 2.24 -9.99 -4.55
C LEU A 26 1.23 -8.90 -4.21
N THR A 27 0.99 -8.71 -2.91
CA THR A 27 0.00 -7.76 -2.41
C THR A 27 0.58 -6.76 -1.42
N HIS A 28 -0.06 -5.62 -1.29
CA HIS A 28 0.28 -4.59 -0.32
C HIS A 28 -0.97 -4.22 0.49
N ILE A 29 -0.82 -4.15 1.81
CA ILE A 29 -1.88 -3.75 2.72
C ILE A 29 -1.63 -2.29 3.10
N SER A 30 -2.60 -1.43 2.80
CA SER A 30 -2.60 -0.04 3.27
C SER A 30 -3.71 0.14 4.32
N SER A 31 -3.35 0.58 5.53
CA SER A 31 -4.34 0.99 6.52
C SER A 31 -4.56 2.50 6.46
N LYS A 32 -5.80 2.95 6.28
CA LYS A 32 -6.17 4.36 6.43
C LYS A 32 -6.90 4.52 7.75
N ARG A 33 -6.21 5.06 8.77
CA ARG A 33 -6.89 5.60 9.96
C ARG A 33 -7.56 6.90 9.55
N SER A 34 -8.84 6.86 9.27
CA SER A 34 -9.66 8.07 9.14
C SER A 34 -9.86 8.70 10.52
N PHE A 35 -8.91 9.55 10.93
CA PHE A 35 -9.16 10.56 11.97
C PHE A 35 -10.05 11.66 11.37
N ASN A 36 -11.33 11.37 11.17
CA ASN A 36 -12.32 12.41 10.92
C ASN A 36 -12.82 12.91 12.27
N LEU A 37 -12.34 14.10 12.66
CA LEU A 37 -12.67 14.82 13.91
C LEU A 37 -14.18 15.11 14.09
N SER A 38 -15.01 14.85 13.08
CA SER A 38 -16.44 15.18 13.03
C SER A 38 -17.39 13.97 13.05
N ARG A 39 -16.88 12.73 13.22
CA ARG A 39 -17.74 11.54 13.32
C ARG A 39 -17.30 10.60 14.44
N MET A 40 -17.46 11.09 15.66
CA MET A 40 -17.39 10.33 16.90
C MET A 40 -18.58 9.36 16.97
N THR A 41 -18.55 8.26 16.20
CA THR A 41 -19.48 7.11 16.39
C THR A 41 -19.13 5.83 15.63
N THR A 42 -18.27 5.83 14.61
CA THR A 42 -17.84 4.56 13.97
C THR A 42 -16.38 4.63 13.57
N GLY A 43 -15.50 4.10 14.41
CA GLY A 43 -14.08 3.91 14.13
C GLY A 43 -13.86 2.81 13.08
N ALA A 44 -14.41 2.99 11.88
CA ALA A 44 -14.20 2.06 10.78
C ALA A 44 -12.75 2.19 10.29
N LEU A 45 -11.94 1.20 10.65
CA LEU A 45 -10.60 1.03 10.12
C LEU A 45 -10.75 0.55 8.66
N ASN A 46 -10.55 1.44 7.68
CA ASN A 46 -10.57 1.04 6.28
C ASN A 46 -9.18 0.57 5.87
N VAL A 47 -9.04 -0.74 5.66
CA VAL A 47 -7.81 -1.39 5.24
C VAL A 47 -7.96 -1.82 3.78
N GLY A 48 -7.22 -1.15 2.88
CA GLY A 48 -7.19 -1.49 1.47
C GLY A 48 -6.15 -2.57 1.20
N LEU A 49 -6.54 -3.62 0.48
CA LEU A 49 -5.65 -4.64 -0.06
C LEU A 49 -5.44 -4.36 -1.55
N TRP A 50 -4.19 -4.24 -1.97
CA TRP A 50 -3.79 -3.86 -3.33
C TRP A 50 -2.93 -4.93 -3.96
N THR A 51 -3.05 -5.16 -5.27
CA THR A 51 -2.01 -5.86 -6.02
C THR A 51 -0.83 -4.92 -6.25
N VAL A 52 0.38 -5.42 -6.04
CA VAL A 52 1.60 -4.67 -6.35
C VAL A 52 1.79 -4.60 -7.87
N LEU A 53 1.62 -5.74 -8.53
CA LEU A 53 1.79 -5.92 -9.97
C LEU A 53 0.43 -5.88 -10.67
N ASP A 54 0.31 -5.00 -11.68
CA ASP A 54 -0.98 -4.75 -12.33
C ASP A 54 -1.49 -5.96 -13.13
N PHE A 55 -0.58 -6.76 -13.69
CA PHE A 55 -0.92 -7.98 -14.43
C PHE A 55 -1.44 -9.11 -13.53
N GLN A 56 -1.18 -9.07 -12.21
CA GLN A 56 -1.70 -10.04 -11.26
C GLN A 56 -3.10 -9.69 -10.75
N TYR A 57 -3.64 -8.53 -11.12
CA TYR A 57 -4.91 -8.02 -10.62
C TYR A 57 -6.08 -8.97 -10.92
N ASP A 58 -6.20 -9.39 -12.18
CA ASP A 58 -7.34 -10.21 -12.61
C ASP A 58 -7.30 -11.59 -11.96
N ASP A 59 -6.12 -12.19 -11.86
CA ASP A 59 -5.91 -13.45 -11.12
C ASP A 59 -6.21 -13.30 -9.63
N ALA A 60 -5.82 -12.18 -9.00
CA ALA A 60 -6.13 -11.92 -7.61
C ALA A 60 -7.64 -11.85 -7.38
N CYS A 61 -8.35 -11.09 -8.21
CA CYS A 61 -9.81 -11.04 -8.16
C CYS A 61 -10.46 -12.41 -8.41
N ALA A 62 -9.93 -13.19 -9.35
CA ALA A 62 -10.42 -14.53 -9.66
C ALA A 62 -10.23 -15.51 -8.49
N VAL A 63 -9.07 -15.48 -7.81
CA VAL A 63 -8.80 -16.31 -6.61
C VAL A 63 -9.72 -15.97 -5.44
N LEU A 64 -10.08 -14.68 -5.28
CA LEU A 64 -11.02 -14.26 -4.25
C LEU A 64 -12.45 -14.72 -4.53
N ARG A 65 -12.88 -14.68 -5.80
CA ARG A 65 -14.21 -15.15 -6.21
C ARG A 65 -14.31 -16.67 -6.27
N ASN A 66 -13.24 -17.35 -6.67
CA ASN A 66 -13.15 -18.79 -6.82
C ASN A 66 -11.83 -19.30 -6.24
N SER A 67 -11.88 -19.96 -5.10
CA SER A 67 -10.69 -20.50 -4.42
C SER A 67 -9.95 -21.59 -5.21
N LYS A 68 -10.59 -22.17 -6.24
CA LYS A 68 -10.00 -23.18 -7.12
C LYS A 68 -9.41 -22.59 -8.41
N HIS A 69 -9.45 -21.27 -8.57
CA HIS A 69 -8.78 -20.61 -9.71
C HIS A 69 -7.30 -20.97 -9.74
N GLU A 70 -6.82 -21.30 -10.94
CA GLU A 70 -5.41 -21.56 -11.21
C GLU A 70 -4.76 -20.24 -11.63
N VAL A 71 -3.75 -19.83 -10.86
CA VAL A 71 -3.09 -18.54 -11.08
C VAL A 71 -2.09 -18.69 -12.21
N THR A 72 -2.28 -17.92 -13.27
CA THR A 72 -1.41 -17.94 -14.46
C THR A 72 -0.25 -16.96 -14.35
N SER A 73 -0.44 -15.90 -13.55
CA SER A 73 0.54 -14.85 -13.29
C SER A 73 1.33 -15.03 -11.99
N GLY A 74 1.34 -16.24 -11.43
CA GLY A 74 1.92 -16.54 -10.14
C GLY A 74 3.44 -16.45 -10.20
N LEU A 75 4.03 -15.69 -9.29
CA LEU A 75 5.47 -15.66 -9.08
C LEU A 75 5.92 -16.85 -8.24
N ASN A 76 7.16 -17.28 -8.44
CA ASN A 76 7.77 -18.27 -7.54
C ASN A 76 8.16 -17.62 -6.19
N GLU A 77 8.44 -18.43 -5.17
CA GLU A 77 8.76 -17.93 -3.82
C GLU A 77 10.04 -17.06 -3.78
N GLU A 78 11.04 -17.39 -4.60
CA GLU A 78 12.29 -16.65 -4.72
C GLU A 78 12.06 -15.27 -5.35
N GLU A 79 11.23 -15.19 -6.39
CA GLU A 79 10.82 -13.96 -7.07
C GLU A 79 10.02 -13.05 -6.13
N ILE A 80 9.06 -13.62 -5.39
CA ILE A 80 8.30 -12.89 -4.35
C ILE A 80 9.27 -12.31 -3.31
N THR A 81 10.17 -13.12 -2.78
CA THR A 81 11.12 -12.70 -1.74
C THR A 81 12.04 -11.59 -2.23
N GLN A 82 12.55 -11.69 -3.47
CA GLN A 82 13.39 -10.65 -4.07
C GLN A 82 12.60 -9.35 -4.31
N LEU A 83 11.35 -9.44 -4.76
CA LEU A 83 10.48 -8.28 -4.97
C LEU A 83 10.09 -7.60 -3.67
N GLU A 84 9.82 -8.37 -2.61
CA GLU A 84 9.54 -7.83 -1.27
C GLU A 84 10.74 -7.08 -0.71
N PHE A 85 11.94 -7.68 -0.81
CA PHE A 85 13.17 -7.04 -0.38
C PHE A 85 13.43 -5.71 -1.14
N LYS A 86 13.25 -5.72 -2.47
CA LYS A 86 13.37 -4.51 -3.29
C LYS A 86 12.31 -3.46 -2.96
N THR A 87 11.07 -3.86 -2.67
CA THR A 87 9.96 -2.94 -2.39
C THR A 87 10.14 -2.21 -1.05
N GLN A 88 10.66 -2.91 -0.03
CA GLN A 88 10.95 -2.32 1.28
C GLN A 88 12.09 -1.27 1.19
N GLU A 89 13.09 -1.53 0.35
CA GLU A 89 14.20 -0.60 0.12
C GLU A 89 13.78 0.62 -0.73
N LEU A 90 12.95 0.41 -1.75
CA LEU A 90 12.47 1.48 -2.62
C LEU A 90 11.49 2.41 -1.88
N SER A 91 10.52 1.87 -1.13
CA SER A 91 9.54 2.65 -0.37
C SER A 91 10.21 3.67 0.57
N THR A 92 11.14 3.20 1.41
CA THR A 92 11.85 4.06 2.36
C THR A 92 12.71 5.13 1.68
N ARG A 93 13.37 4.79 0.56
CA ARG A 93 14.16 5.75 -0.22
C ARG A 93 13.30 6.79 -0.93
N PHE A 94 12.14 6.43 -1.47
CA PHE A 94 11.22 7.37 -2.10
C PHE A 94 10.59 8.32 -1.08
N PHE A 95 10.09 7.80 0.05
CA PHE A 95 9.49 8.64 1.09
C PHE A 95 10.51 9.62 1.70
N ASN A 96 11.73 9.17 2.01
CA ASN A 96 12.77 10.06 2.55
C ASN A 96 13.18 11.15 1.56
N LYS A 97 13.31 10.84 0.26
CA LYS A 97 13.63 11.86 -0.76
C LYS A 97 12.51 12.89 -0.92
N ILE A 98 11.24 12.46 -0.89
CA ILE A 98 10.09 13.37 -1.01
C ILE A 98 9.96 14.25 0.24
N LEU A 99 10.09 13.67 1.44
CA LEU A 99 10.05 14.40 2.72
C LEU A 99 11.13 15.46 2.82
N ILE A 100 12.38 15.13 2.48
CA ILE A 100 13.49 16.10 2.49
C ILE A 100 13.24 17.23 1.49
N LYS A 101 12.79 16.92 0.27
CA LYS A 101 12.54 17.92 -0.77
C LYS A 101 11.41 18.89 -0.38
N LEU A 102 10.34 18.38 0.22
CA LEU A 102 9.24 19.20 0.75
C LEU A 102 9.69 20.05 1.94
N GLY A 103 10.46 19.47 2.86
CA GLY A 103 11.01 20.19 4.02
C GLY A 103 11.88 21.38 3.60
N VAL A 104 12.79 21.18 2.65
CA VAL A 104 13.66 22.26 2.13
C VAL A 104 12.83 23.37 1.48
N LEU A 105 11.78 23.05 0.72
CA LEU A 105 10.93 24.03 0.05
C LEU A 105 10.13 24.89 1.04
N ILE A 106 9.64 24.28 2.13
CA ILE A 106 8.93 25.00 3.20
C ILE A 106 9.88 25.94 3.95
N VAL A 107 11.09 25.47 4.28
CA VAL A 107 12.08 26.28 4.98
C VAL A 107 12.51 27.48 4.14
N THR A 108 12.80 27.27 2.84
CA THR A 108 13.16 28.39 1.96
C THR A 108 12.01 29.37 1.78
N PHE A 109 10.77 28.89 1.64
CA PHE A 109 9.60 29.75 1.54
C PHE A 109 9.39 30.59 2.82
N LEU A 110 9.54 29.99 3.99
CA LEU A 110 9.46 30.70 5.28
C LEU A 110 10.57 31.74 5.45
N CYS A 111 11.81 31.40 5.04
CA CYS A 111 12.91 32.35 5.05
C CYS A 111 12.66 33.56 4.14
N VAL A 112 12.11 33.33 2.94
CA VAL A 112 11.75 34.42 2.01
C VAL A 112 10.62 35.29 2.58
N LEU A 113 9.60 34.68 3.19
CA LEU A 113 8.52 35.43 3.83
C LEU A 113 9.01 36.28 5.01
N LEU A 114 9.87 35.71 5.87
CA LEU A 114 10.48 36.44 6.99
C LEU A 114 11.34 37.60 6.49
N TYR A 115 12.13 37.37 5.43
CA TYR A 115 12.96 38.41 4.83
C TYR A 115 12.13 39.52 4.15
N CYS A 116 10.95 39.20 3.62
CA CYS A 116 10.07 40.19 2.98
C CYS A 116 9.25 41.01 4.00
N MET A 117 9.10 40.52 5.23
CA MET A 117 8.40 41.23 6.32
C MET A 117 9.33 42.10 7.18
N LEU A 118 10.65 41.94 7.05
CA LEU A 118 11.68 42.70 7.77
C LEU A 118 12.16 43.90 6.94
#